data_AF-A0A956QC15-F1
#
_entry.id   AF-A0A956QC15-F1
#
_cell.length_a   1.000
_cell.length_b   1.000
_cell.length_c   1.000
_cell.angle_alpha   90.00
_cell.angle_beta   90.00
_cell.angle_gamma   90.00
#
_symmetry.space_group_name_H-M   'P 1'
#
loop_
_entity.id
_entity.type
_entity.pdbx_description
1 polymer ?
#
loop_
_entity_poly.entity_id
_entity_poly.type
_entity_poly.pdbx_seq_one_letter_code
_entity_poly.pdbx_strand_id
1 'polypeptide(L)'
;MRFLTHVFAFLLAGSLAASAVTIEVDGRPLAAEPAPVNQNGRILVPLRAIFSALGAQVGYEHGLVSAQKGTRQVELTLNQSQARVDGQTVLLESPAQLINGATYVPLRFVAQALGARVEWQANRQAVVVASAEGSLPPVFEASRELKRLAVGNQAGVLKIWDRAGQEVAYYRGLDDRSVARLSQADQRAILGELGINGQVDQAARQLMNDYGRLPKRETLALLGVMNSLDTNAIGAETASRIRGFLVDRMQHDNQVANRRQAVLALAVGSNVDQATASAVTDFYATSENLWETFPVQQFFEYQAANLRGQVGFSSLVQRVGQVNSLYRDNILGYLNQ
;
A
#
# COMPACT_ATOMS: atom_id res chain seq x y z
N MET A 1 44.03 -2.04 61.00
CA MET A 1 42.89 -1.36 60.34
C MET A 1 42.98 -1.63 58.84
N ARG A 2 42.09 -2.46 58.29
CA ARG A 2 41.90 -2.62 56.84
C ARG A 2 40.40 -2.46 56.58
N PHE A 3 40.03 -1.35 55.94
CA PHE A 3 38.65 -1.04 55.57
C PHE A 3 38.25 -1.90 54.36
N LEU A 4 37.13 -2.60 54.48
CA LEU A 4 36.53 -3.45 53.46
C LEU A 4 35.40 -2.66 52.79
N THR A 5 35.69 -2.02 51.65
CA THR A 5 34.69 -1.27 50.87
C THR A 5 33.82 -2.26 50.10
N HIS A 6 32.56 -2.41 50.50
CA HIS A 6 31.56 -3.17 49.74
C HIS A 6 31.01 -2.28 48.62
N VAL A 7 31.24 -2.68 47.37
CA VAL A 7 30.58 -2.10 46.20
C VAL A 7 29.21 -2.76 46.06
N PHE A 8 28.15 -1.98 46.28
CA PHE A 8 26.77 -2.38 46.06
C PHE A 8 26.44 -2.17 44.58
N ALA A 9 26.41 -3.24 43.79
CA ALA A 9 25.99 -3.18 42.40
C ALA A 9 24.46 -3.07 42.32
N PHE A 10 23.97 -1.87 41.98
CA PHE A 10 22.57 -1.63 41.67
C PHE A 10 22.25 -2.27 40.32
N LEU A 11 21.57 -3.43 40.33
CA LEU A 11 20.96 -3.99 39.14
C LEU A 11 19.81 -3.08 38.71
N LEU A 12 20.00 -2.30 37.65
CA LEU A 12 18.89 -1.71 36.90
C LEU A 12 18.09 -2.86 36.26
N ALA A 13 16.99 -3.23 36.89
CA ALA A 13 15.94 -3.99 36.23
C ALA A 13 15.29 -3.06 35.19
N GLY A 14 15.79 -3.13 33.95
CA GLY A 14 15.10 -2.53 32.81
C GLY A 14 13.77 -3.24 32.60
N SER A 15 12.66 -2.56 32.86
CA SER A 15 11.34 -3.05 32.46
C SER A 15 11.29 -3.05 30.92
N LEU A 16 11.15 -4.23 30.33
CA LEU A 16 10.77 -4.35 28.92
C LEU A 16 9.32 -3.86 28.80
N ALA A 17 9.15 -2.60 28.44
CA ALA A 17 7.85 -2.10 28.03
C ALA A 17 7.40 -2.90 26.80
N ALA A 18 6.39 -3.76 26.97
CA ALA A 18 5.68 -4.36 25.86
C ALA A 18 5.16 -3.20 25.00
N SER A 19 5.52 -3.14 23.72
CA SER A 19 5.04 -2.06 22.85
C SER A 19 3.53 -2.11 22.83
N ALA A 20 2.86 -1.09 23.38
CA ALA A 20 1.42 -1.00 23.38
C ALA A 20 0.96 -0.92 21.92
N VAL A 21 0.36 -2.00 21.42
CA VAL A 21 -0.26 -2.03 20.10
C VAL A 21 -1.65 -1.45 20.25
N THR A 22 -1.91 -0.33 19.59
CA THR A 22 -3.26 0.26 19.54
C THR A 22 -4.11 -0.56 18.57
N ILE A 23 -5.34 -0.90 18.95
CA ILE A 23 -6.29 -1.57 18.06
C ILE A 23 -7.52 -0.68 17.95
N GLU A 24 -8.02 -0.48 16.73
CA GLU A 24 -9.27 0.22 16.42
C GLU A 24 -10.24 -0.77 15.78
N VAL A 25 -11.48 -0.81 16.23
CA VAL A 25 -12.57 -1.60 15.63
C VAL A 25 -13.62 -0.62 15.11
N ASP A 26 -13.90 -0.66 13.81
CA ASP A 26 -14.88 0.22 13.14
C ASP A 26 -14.68 1.71 13.47
N GLY A 27 -13.42 2.14 13.44
CA GLY A 27 -13.02 3.54 13.71
C GLY A 27 -13.00 3.93 15.19
N ARG A 28 -13.24 3.00 16.12
CA ARG A 28 -13.21 3.25 17.56
C ARG A 28 -12.07 2.48 18.22
N PRO A 29 -11.27 3.09 19.12
CA PRO A 29 -10.27 2.35 19.88
C PRO A 29 -10.89 1.17 20.64
N LEU A 30 -10.23 0.01 20.58
CA LEU A 30 -10.62 -1.17 21.34
C LEU A 30 -10.26 -0.95 22.82
N ALA A 31 -11.28 -0.69 23.64
CA ALA A 31 -11.15 -0.73 25.09
C ALA A 31 -11.00 -2.19 25.55
N ALA A 32 -9.76 -2.69 25.56
CA ALA A 32 -9.42 -4.05 25.97
C ALA A 32 -8.69 -4.04 27.32
N GLU A 33 -9.32 -4.65 28.31
CA GLU A 33 -8.69 -4.98 29.60
C GLU A 33 -8.80 -6.50 29.81
N PRO A 34 -7.66 -7.23 29.88
CA PRO A 34 -6.28 -6.76 29.77
C PRO A 34 -5.88 -6.32 28.34
N ALA A 35 -4.78 -5.58 28.18
CA ALA A 35 -4.40 -5.00 26.88
C ALA A 35 -3.95 -6.06 25.84
N PRO A 36 -4.05 -5.77 24.53
CA PRO A 36 -3.43 -6.59 23.47
C PRO A 36 -1.92 -6.73 23.66
N VAL A 37 -1.35 -7.85 23.21
CA VAL A 37 0.10 -8.12 23.30
C VAL A 37 0.67 -8.47 21.93
N ASN A 38 1.89 -8.01 21.67
CA ASN A 38 2.67 -8.46 20.52
C ASN A 38 3.65 -9.54 20.99
N GLN A 39 3.47 -10.76 20.52
CA GLN A 39 4.32 -11.90 20.85
C GLN A 39 4.96 -12.44 19.56
N ASN A 40 6.27 -12.25 19.42
CA ASN A 40 7.04 -12.71 18.25
C ASN A 40 6.46 -12.24 16.90
N GLY A 41 6.00 -10.98 16.82
CA GLY A 41 5.40 -10.42 15.61
C GLY A 41 3.95 -10.82 15.37
N ARG A 42 3.32 -11.50 16.35
CA ARG A 42 1.90 -11.88 16.31
C ARG A 42 1.13 -11.09 17.35
N ILE A 43 0.13 -10.37 16.88
CA ILE A 43 -0.74 -9.57 17.75
C ILE A 43 -1.81 -10.50 18.31
N LEU A 44 -1.73 -10.74 19.62
CA LEU A 44 -2.71 -11.47 20.39
C LEU A 44 -3.64 -10.48 21.08
N VAL A 45 -4.93 -10.78 21.03
CA VAL A 45 -5.98 -9.94 21.59
C VAL A 45 -6.83 -10.74 22.57
N PRO A 46 -7.33 -10.11 23.65
CA PRO A 46 -8.29 -10.75 24.53
C PRO A 46 -9.55 -11.10 23.74
N LEU A 47 -9.85 -12.39 23.67
CA LEU A 47 -10.92 -12.95 22.84
C LEU A 47 -12.25 -12.24 23.11
N ARG A 48 -12.66 -12.13 24.37
CA ARG A 48 -13.93 -11.49 24.74
C ARG A 48 -14.01 -10.05 24.21
N ALA A 49 -12.96 -9.25 24.40
CA ALA A 49 -12.95 -7.84 24.00
C ALA A 49 -13.13 -7.68 22.49
N ILE A 50 -12.35 -8.39 21.68
CA ILE A 50 -12.40 -8.24 20.23
C ILE A 50 -13.68 -8.84 19.61
N PHE A 51 -14.14 -10.00 20.10
CA PHE A 51 -15.37 -10.61 19.59
C PHE A 51 -16.59 -9.76 19.93
N SER A 52 -16.68 -9.25 21.15
CA SER A 52 -17.77 -8.34 21.54
C SER A 52 -17.70 -7.00 20.79
N ALA A 53 -16.51 -6.44 20.58
CA ALA A 53 -16.35 -5.23 19.77
C ALA A 53 -16.80 -5.44 18.30
N LEU A 54 -16.67 -6.65 17.77
CA LEU A 54 -17.14 -7.03 16.44
C LEU A 54 -18.62 -7.46 16.38
N GLY A 55 -19.35 -7.32 17.50
CA GLY A 55 -20.77 -7.62 17.60
C GLY A 55 -21.10 -9.10 17.83
N ALA A 56 -20.12 -9.92 18.22
CA ALA A 56 -20.36 -11.32 18.58
C ALA A 56 -20.71 -11.46 20.08
N GLN A 57 -21.67 -12.33 20.38
CA GLN A 57 -21.95 -12.79 21.73
C GLN A 57 -20.95 -13.88 22.10
N VAL A 58 -20.33 -13.81 23.29
CA VAL A 58 -19.27 -14.72 23.72
C VAL A 58 -19.68 -15.47 24.98
N GLY A 59 -19.72 -16.80 24.89
CA GLY A 59 -19.96 -17.75 25.97
C GLY A 59 -18.70 -18.50 26.38
N TYR A 60 -18.72 -19.03 27.60
CA TYR A 60 -17.67 -19.91 28.10
C TYR A 60 -18.27 -20.97 29.02
N GLU A 61 -18.13 -22.24 28.63
CA GLU A 61 -18.63 -23.39 29.39
C GLU A 61 -17.65 -24.56 29.29
N HIS A 62 -17.33 -25.21 30.41
CA HIS A 62 -16.49 -26.42 30.46
C HIS A 62 -15.15 -26.36 29.69
N GLY A 63 -14.51 -25.19 29.63
CA GLY A 63 -13.24 -25.02 28.90
C GLY A 63 -13.38 -24.74 27.40
N LEU A 64 -14.61 -24.68 26.91
CA LEU A 64 -14.96 -24.28 25.54
C LEU A 64 -15.36 -22.81 25.53
N VAL A 65 -14.70 -22.03 24.70
CA VAL A 65 -15.13 -20.67 24.33
C VAL A 65 -16.02 -20.79 23.11
N SER A 66 -17.24 -20.24 23.19
CA SER A 66 -18.15 -20.14 22.06
C SER A 66 -18.37 -18.66 21.71
N ALA A 67 -18.45 -18.35 20.42
CA ALA A 67 -18.86 -17.03 19.97
C ALA A 67 -19.84 -17.12 18.80
N GLN A 68 -20.85 -16.24 18.82
CA GLN A 68 -21.90 -16.21 17.82
C GLN A 68 -22.14 -14.79 17.29
N LYS A 69 -22.14 -14.62 15.96
CA LYS A 69 -22.51 -13.38 15.28
C LYS A 69 -23.40 -13.71 14.07
N GLY A 70 -24.67 -13.33 14.14
CA GLY A 70 -25.63 -13.74 13.12
C GLY A 70 -25.66 -15.26 12.98
N THR A 71 -25.39 -15.78 11.77
CA THR A 71 -25.30 -17.22 11.49
C THR A 71 -23.90 -17.82 11.72
N ARG A 72 -22.89 -16.99 12.04
CA ARG A 72 -21.52 -17.45 12.25
C ARG A 72 -21.33 -17.99 13.65
N GLN A 73 -20.77 -19.19 13.75
CA GLN A 73 -20.45 -19.86 15.01
C GLN A 73 -18.96 -20.16 15.09
N VAL A 74 -18.34 -19.80 16.20
CA VAL A 74 -16.93 -20.07 16.49
C VAL A 74 -16.83 -20.83 17.79
N GLU A 75 -16.07 -21.92 17.78
CA GLU A 75 -15.76 -22.73 18.97
C GLU A 75 -14.25 -22.88 19.11
N LEU A 76 -13.75 -22.62 20.31
CA LEU A 76 -12.33 -22.62 20.58
C LEU A 76 -12.04 -23.22 21.95
N THR A 77 -11.03 -24.07 22.02
CA THR A 77 -10.55 -24.67 23.28
C THR A 77 -9.19 -24.09 23.62
N LEU A 78 -8.96 -23.78 24.89
CA LEU A 78 -7.68 -23.27 25.37
C LEU A 78 -6.53 -24.23 25.07
N ASN A 79 -5.36 -23.66 24.76
CA ASN A 79 -4.11 -24.38 24.45
C ASN A 79 -4.19 -25.32 23.24
N GLN A 80 -5.26 -25.26 22.43
CA GLN A 80 -5.36 -25.96 21.17
C GLN A 80 -4.91 -25.05 20.02
N SER A 81 -4.27 -25.65 19.01
CA SER A 81 -3.91 -25.00 17.75
C SER A 81 -5.03 -25.04 16.71
N GLN A 82 -6.21 -25.53 17.09
CA GLN A 82 -7.36 -25.70 16.22
C GLN A 82 -8.59 -25.03 16.84
N ALA A 83 -9.43 -24.46 15.99
CA ALA A 83 -10.76 -23.95 16.31
C ALA A 83 -11.78 -24.52 15.33
N ARG A 84 -13.07 -24.41 15.63
CA ARG A 84 -14.14 -24.66 14.66
C ARG A 84 -14.82 -23.36 14.29
N VAL A 85 -15.00 -23.13 12.99
CA VAL A 85 -15.76 -22.01 12.44
C VAL A 85 -16.84 -22.61 11.54
N ASP A 86 -18.11 -22.36 11.84
CA ASP A 86 -19.26 -22.90 11.10
C ASP A 86 -19.18 -24.44 10.94
N GLY A 87 -18.73 -25.12 11.99
CA GLY A 87 -18.54 -26.58 12.03
C GLY A 87 -17.27 -27.10 11.32
N GLN A 88 -16.52 -26.24 10.63
CA GLN A 88 -15.27 -26.61 9.97
C GLN A 88 -14.04 -26.33 10.86
N THR A 89 -13.09 -27.27 10.87
CA THR A 89 -11.83 -27.10 11.60
C THR A 89 -10.92 -26.09 10.90
N VAL A 90 -10.45 -25.08 11.65
CA VAL A 90 -9.51 -24.05 11.22
C VAL A 90 -8.25 -24.11 12.08
N LEU A 91 -7.08 -24.09 11.43
CA LEU A 91 -5.79 -24.02 12.12
C LEU A 91 -5.48 -22.59 12.55
N LEU A 92 -5.07 -22.43 13.79
CA LEU A 92 -4.60 -21.16 14.33
C LEU A 92 -3.11 -20.97 14.04
N GLU A 93 -2.72 -19.77 13.62
CA GLU A 93 -1.30 -19.43 13.43
C GLU A 93 -0.50 -19.57 14.74
N SER A 94 -1.13 -19.26 15.89
CA SER A 94 -0.66 -19.68 17.21
C SER A 94 -1.81 -20.24 18.05
N PRO A 95 -1.55 -21.17 18.98
CA PRO A 95 -2.56 -21.63 19.92
C PRO A 95 -3.21 -20.47 20.67
N ALA A 96 -4.47 -20.64 21.06
CA ALA A 96 -5.08 -19.75 22.03
C ALA A 96 -4.41 -19.92 23.39
N GLN A 97 -4.13 -18.82 24.07
CA GLN A 97 -3.32 -18.81 25.30
C GLN A 97 -4.09 -18.17 26.44
N LEU A 98 -3.86 -18.64 27.66
CA LEU A 98 -4.33 -17.98 28.86
C LEU A 98 -3.21 -17.06 29.38
N ILE A 99 -3.43 -15.74 29.36
CA ILE A 99 -2.48 -14.75 29.87
C ILE A 99 -3.21 -13.92 30.92
N ASN A 100 -2.69 -13.93 32.16
CA ASN A 100 -3.23 -13.18 33.29
C ASN A 100 -4.75 -13.35 33.48
N GLY A 101 -5.25 -14.58 33.31
CA GLY A 101 -6.68 -14.91 33.47
C GLY A 101 -7.58 -14.57 32.27
N ALA A 102 -7.04 -13.98 31.20
CA ALA A 102 -7.78 -13.72 29.96
C ALA A 102 -7.34 -14.67 28.84
N THR A 103 -8.29 -15.10 28.00
CA THR A 103 -8.00 -15.90 26.80
C THR A 103 -7.55 -14.98 25.68
N TYR A 104 -6.37 -15.23 25.14
CA TYR A 104 -5.78 -14.51 24.03
C TYR A 104 -5.81 -15.36 22.76
N VAL A 105 -6.14 -14.73 21.65
CA VAL A 105 -6.17 -15.35 20.32
C VAL A 105 -5.47 -14.47 19.29
N PRO A 106 -4.92 -15.06 18.21
CA PRO A 106 -4.40 -14.27 17.10
C PRO A 106 -5.48 -13.37 16.51
N LEU A 107 -5.21 -12.07 16.40
CA LEU A 107 -6.16 -11.09 15.86
C LEU A 107 -6.64 -11.45 14.45
N ARG A 108 -5.75 -12.00 13.62
CA ARG A 108 -6.07 -12.45 12.26
C ARG A 108 -7.08 -13.60 12.23
N PHE A 109 -7.01 -14.51 13.20
CA PHE A 109 -8.00 -15.59 13.32
C PHE A 109 -9.39 -15.01 13.59
N VAL A 110 -9.50 -14.07 14.54
CA VAL A 110 -10.78 -13.42 14.86
C VAL A 110 -11.39 -12.75 13.64
N ALA A 111 -10.55 -12.07 12.86
CA ALA A 111 -10.95 -11.43 11.63
C ALA A 111 -11.56 -12.43 10.64
N GLN A 112 -10.85 -13.52 10.36
CA GLN A 112 -11.32 -14.56 9.46
C GLN A 112 -12.60 -15.23 9.97
N ALA A 113 -12.64 -15.57 11.26
CA ALA A 113 -13.75 -16.29 11.88
C ALA A 113 -15.07 -15.51 11.87
N LEU A 114 -15.00 -14.18 12.03
CA LEU A 114 -16.17 -13.29 12.02
C LEU A 114 -16.37 -12.55 10.69
N GLY A 115 -15.61 -12.88 9.65
CA GLY A 115 -15.63 -12.18 8.36
C GLY A 115 -15.17 -10.72 8.41
N ALA A 116 -14.48 -10.33 9.48
CA ALA A 116 -13.87 -9.01 9.63
C ALA A 116 -12.53 -8.92 8.89
N ARG A 117 -12.09 -7.69 8.60
CA ARG A 117 -10.78 -7.41 7.99
C ARG A 117 -9.86 -6.75 9.01
N VAL A 118 -8.56 -7.01 8.89
CA VAL A 118 -7.50 -6.48 9.76
C VAL A 118 -6.45 -5.80 8.91
N GLU A 119 -6.10 -4.56 9.25
CA GLU A 119 -5.12 -3.75 8.55
C GLU A 119 -4.15 -3.11 9.54
N TRP A 120 -2.87 -3.05 9.18
CA TRP A 120 -1.87 -2.33 9.98
C TRP A 120 -1.69 -0.89 9.47
N GLN A 121 -1.89 0.07 10.36
CA GLN A 121 -1.68 1.50 10.14
C GLN A 121 -0.30 1.90 10.68
N ALA A 122 0.71 1.84 9.83
CA ALA A 122 2.11 2.09 10.20
C ALA A 122 2.34 3.53 10.74
N ASN A 123 1.61 4.52 10.21
CA ASN A 123 1.69 5.92 10.63
C ASN A 123 1.23 6.16 12.08
N ARG A 124 0.34 5.32 12.61
CA ARG A 124 -0.23 5.42 13.95
C ARG A 124 0.16 4.26 14.86
N GLN A 125 0.99 3.33 14.37
CA GLN A 125 1.31 2.05 15.02
C GLN A 125 0.05 1.34 15.55
N ALA A 126 -1.00 1.35 14.74
CA ALA A 126 -2.32 0.85 15.11
C ALA A 126 -2.78 -0.29 14.20
N VAL A 127 -3.53 -1.23 14.73
CA VAL A 127 -4.26 -2.22 13.94
C VAL A 127 -5.71 -1.78 13.80
N VAL A 128 -6.19 -1.64 12.57
CA VAL A 128 -7.60 -1.35 12.29
C VAL A 128 -8.31 -2.65 11.95
N VAL A 129 -9.43 -2.90 12.60
CA VAL A 129 -10.31 -4.03 12.40
C VAL A 129 -11.65 -3.49 11.89
N ALA A 130 -12.11 -3.98 10.75
CA ALA A 130 -13.39 -3.59 10.17
C ALA A 130 -14.36 -4.78 10.24
N SER A 131 -15.47 -4.64 10.95
CA SER A 131 -16.52 -5.64 11.02
C SER A 131 -17.27 -5.69 9.69
N ALA A 132 -17.49 -6.89 9.15
CA ALA A 132 -18.43 -7.06 8.05
C ALA A 132 -19.85 -6.97 8.63
N GLU A 133 -20.37 -5.75 8.74
CA GLU A 133 -21.78 -5.32 8.71
C GLU A 133 -21.86 -3.88 9.26
N GLY A 134 -21.49 -2.95 8.39
CA GLY A 134 -21.36 -1.53 8.66
C GLY A 134 -20.46 -0.99 7.57
N SER A 135 -21.05 -0.29 6.59
CA SER A 135 -20.46 0.08 5.29
C SER A 135 -18.93 0.18 5.31
N LEU A 136 -18.29 -0.81 4.69
CA LEU A 136 -16.87 -0.77 4.34
C LEU A 136 -16.55 0.63 3.75
N PRO A 137 -15.39 1.27 4.06
CA PRO A 137 -14.67 1.92 2.98
C PRO A 137 -14.42 0.80 1.96
N PRO A 138 -15.03 0.83 0.77
CA PRO A 138 -15.09 -0.37 -0.03
C PRO A 138 -13.70 -0.83 -0.39
N VAL A 139 -13.45 -2.14 -0.28
CA VAL A 139 -12.18 -2.73 -0.74
C VAL A 139 -11.93 -2.23 -2.13
N PHE A 140 -10.68 -1.85 -2.37
CA PHE A 140 -10.24 -1.59 -3.71
C PHE A 140 -10.53 -2.82 -4.59
N GLU A 141 -11.57 -2.71 -5.41
CA GLU A 141 -11.93 -3.70 -6.40
C GLU A 141 -11.53 -3.13 -7.76
N ALA A 142 -10.31 -3.45 -8.22
CA ALA A 142 -9.72 -2.84 -9.41
C ALA A 142 -10.69 -2.75 -10.60
N SER A 143 -11.44 -3.82 -10.91
CA SER A 143 -12.39 -3.83 -12.03
C SER A 143 -13.58 -2.86 -11.88
N ARG A 144 -13.98 -2.54 -10.65
CA ARG A 144 -15.04 -1.56 -10.35
C ARG A 144 -14.45 -0.17 -10.24
N GLU A 145 -13.41 -0.02 -9.42
CA GLU A 145 -12.86 1.28 -9.07
C GLU A 145 -12.23 1.97 -10.29
N LEU A 146 -11.52 1.23 -11.15
CA LEU A 146 -10.90 1.81 -12.36
C LEU A 146 -11.90 2.41 -13.34
N LYS A 147 -13.16 1.95 -13.36
CA LYS A 147 -14.20 2.51 -14.25
C LYS A 147 -14.63 3.92 -13.85
N ARG A 148 -14.31 4.32 -12.61
CA ARG A 148 -14.61 5.66 -12.07
C ARG A 148 -13.56 6.68 -12.50
N LEU A 149 -12.43 6.25 -13.07
CA LEU A 149 -11.31 7.12 -13.41
C LEU A 149 -11.48 7.67 -14.82
N ALA A 150 -11.19 8.96 -14.98
CA ALA A 150 -10.88 9.55 -16.28
C ALA A 150 -9.38 9.84 -16.34
N VAL A 151 -8.70 9.33 -17.38
CA VAL A 151 -7.26 9.52 -17.59
C VAL A 151 -7.01 10.52 -18.71
N GLY A 152 -6.14 11.49 -18.44
CA GLY A 152 -5.73 12.51 -19.40
C GLY A 152 -4.62 12.04 -20.33
N ASN A 153 -4.28 12.92 -21.28
CA ASN A 153 -3.18 12.65 -22.21
C ASN A 153 -1.82 13.20 -21.71
N GLN A 154 -1.80 14.06 -20.69
CA GLN A 154 -0.59 14.80 -20.25
C GLN A 154 -0.17 14.55 -18.79
N ALA A 155 -1.05 14.09 -17.91
CA ALA A 155 -0.65 13.42 -16.67
C ALA A 155 -1.79 12.51 -16.18
N GLY A 156 -1.42 11.46 -15.44
CA GLY A 156 -2.34 10.44 -14.95
C GLY A 156 -3.53 11.01 -14.17
N VAL A 157 -4.59 10.21 -14.01
CA VAL A 157 -5.81 10.46 -13.24
C VAL A 157 -6.27 11.93 -13.17
N LEU A 158 -7.16 12.33 -14.09
CA LEU A 158 -7.78 13.66 -14.13
C LEU A 158 -8.98 13.79 -13.22
N LYS A 159 -9.86 12.78 -13.27
CA LYS A 159 -11.13 12.78 -12.55
C LYS A 159 -11.38 11.43 -11.90
N ILE A 160 -12.05 11.46 -10.76
CA ILE A 160 -12.66 10.28 -10.16
C ILE A 160 -14.12 10.63 -9.87
N TRP A 161 -15.03 9.85 -10.46
CA TRP A 161 -16.45 9.92 -10.14
C TRP A 161 -16.71 9.26 -8.78
N ASP A 162 -17.69 9.74 -8.05
CA ASP A 162 -18.18 9.06 -6.85
C ASP A 162 -18.70 7.65 -7.20
N ARG A 163 -19.04 6.85 -6.19
CA ARG A 163 -19.48 5.46 -6.41
C ARG A 163 -20.85 5.37 -7.09
N ALA A 164 -21.68 6.40 -6.93
CA ALA A 164 -22.97 6.48 -7.60
C ALA A 164 -22.85 6.93 -9.07
N GLY A 165 -21.69 7.45 -9.48
CA GLY A 165 -21.47 8.02 -10.81
C GLY A 165 -22.24 9.33 -11.03
N GLN A 166 -22.65 10.01 -9.96
CA GLN A 166 -23.47 11.22 -10.01
C GLN A 166 -22.63 12.48 -9.87
N GLU A 167 -21.58 12.44 -9.05
CA GLU A 167 -20.75 13.61 -8.76
C GLU A 167 -19.27 13.32 -9.00
N VAL A 168 -18.51 14.39 -9.23
CA VAL A 168 -17.05 14.31 -9.36
C VAL A 168 -16.43 14.43 -7.97
N ALA A 169 -15.96 13.30 -7.43
CA ALA A 169 -15.35 13.22 -6.12
C ALA A 169 -13.90 13.75 -6.08
N TYR A 170 -13.19 13.65 -7.21
CA TYR A 170 -11.87 14.25 -7.39
C TYR A 170 -11.75 14.83 -8.79
N TYR A 171 -11.17 16.03 -8.88
CA TYR A 171 -10.82 16.67 -10.14
C TYR A 171 -9.47 17.36 -10.04
N ARG A 172 -8.65 17.16 -11.07
CA ARG A 172 -7.43 17.93 -11.30
C ARG A 172 -7.40 18.42 -12.74
N GLY A 173 -7.51 19.72 -12.91
CA GLY A 173 -7.21 20.37 -14.19
C GLY A 173 -5.71 20.32 -14.44
N LEU A 174 -5.29 19.76 -15.57
CA LEU A 174 -3.90 19.78 -16.01
C LEU A 174 -3.80 20.72 -17.22
N ASP A 175 -3.84 22.02 -16.96
CA ASP A 175 -3.74 23.03 -18.02
C ASP A 175 -2.27 23.40 -18.35
N ASP A 176 -1.28 22.92 -17.58
CA ASP A 176 0.14 23.14 -17.89
C ASP A 176 1.07 21.94 -17.53
N ARG A 177 2.29 21.93 -18.09
CA ARG A 177 3.33 20.90 -17.87
C ARG A 177 4.00 20.99 -16.49
N SER A 178 3.77 22.04 -15.72
CA SER A 178 4.28 22.22 -14.36
C SER A 178 3.43 21.51 -13.29
N VAL A 179 2.18 21.12 -13.61
CA VAL A 179 1.24 20.50 -12.64
C VAL A 179 1.24 18.96 -12.61
N ALA A 180 2.06 18.25 -13.40
CA ALA A 180 1.90 16.78 -13.50
C ALA A 180 2.31 16.01 -12.24
N ARG A 181 3.27 16.52 -11.44
CA ARG A 181 3.64 15.90 -10.15
C ARG A 181 2.49 16.04 -9.17
N LEU A 182 2.09 14.93 -8.56
CA LEU A 182 1.02 14.92 -7.57
C LEU A 182 1.56 15.43 -6.24
N SER A 183 0.85 16.37 -5.61
CA SER A 183 1.14 16.75 -4.23
C SER A 183 0.79 15.60 -3.28
N GLN A 184 1.30 15.61 -2.05
CA GLN A 184 0.87 14.63 -1.03
C GLN A 184 -0.64 14.70 -0.77
N ALA A 185 -1.25 15.88 -0.90
CA ALA A 185 -2.69 16.05 -0.78
C ALA A 185 -3.44 15.37 -1.93
N ASP A 186 -2.98 15.53 -3.18
CA ASP A 186 -3.53 14.84 -4.35
C ASP A 186 -3.43 13.32 -4.21
N GLN A 187 -2.26 12.83 -3.82
CA GLN A 187 -2.01 11.41 -3.59
C GLN A 187 -2.99 10.83 -2.56
N ARG A 188 -3.14 11.49 -1.41
CA ARG A 188 -4.08 11.06 -0.36
C ARG A 188 -5.53 11.12 -0.82
N ALA A 189 -5.93 12.16 -1.55
CA ALA A 189 -7.28 12.30 -2.07
C ALA A 189 -7.62 11.18 -3.06
N ILE A 190 -6.74 10.91 -4.03
CA ILE A 190 -6.94 9.83 -5.02
C ILE A 190 -7.01 8.47 -4.34
N LEU A 191 -6.05 8.14 -3.47
CA LEU A 191 -6.02 6.84 -2.80
C LEU A 191 -7.19 6.67 -1.83
N GLY A 192 -7.60 7.74 -1.15
CA GLY A 192 -8.75 7.74 -0.26
C GLY A 192 -10.06 7.48 -1.00
N GLU A 193 -10.27 8.16 -2.13
CA GLU A 193 -11.48 8.00 -2.93
C GLU A 193 -11.63 6.59 -3.53
N LEU A 194 -10.51 5.95 -3.82
CA LEU A 194 -10.45 4.59 -4.35
C LEU A 194 -10.42 3.51 -3.25
N GLY A 195 -10.40 3.89 -1.97
CA GLY A 195 -10.34 2.94 -0.85
C GLY A 195 -9.03 2.18 -0.75
N ILE A 196 -7.90 2.80 -1.14
CA ILE A 196 -6.55 2.17 -1.17
C ILE A 196 -5.71 2.57 0.06
N ASN A 197 -6.23 3.41 0.97
CA ASN A 197 -5.52 3.86 2.16
C ASN A 197 -4.92 2.68 2.94
N GLY A 198 -3.59 2.66 3.09
CA GLY A 198 -2.86 1.60 3.83
C GLY A 198 -2.75 0.25 3.11
N GLN A 199 -3.31 0.10 1.90
CA GLN A 199 -3.33 -1.15 1.12
C GLN A 199 -2.63 -1.01 -0.24
N VAL A 200 -1.71 -0.06 -0.38
CA VAL A 200 -1.06 0.26 -1.66
C VAL A 200 -0.35 -0.95 -2.25
N ASP A 201 0.35 -1.76 -1.44
CA ASP A 201 1.03 -2.98 -1.92
C ASP A 201 0.04 -4.01 -2.48
N GLN A 202 -1.03 -4.31 -1.75
CA GLN A 202 -2.05 -5.26 -2.22
C GLN A 202 -2.73 -4.76 -3.50
N ALA A 203 -3.10 -3.47 -3.54
CA ALA A 203 -3.72 -2.86 -4.71
C ALA A 203 -2.78 -2.88 -5.93
N ALA A 204 -1.49 -2.55 -5.74
CA ALA A 204 -0.50 -2.60 -6.80
C ALA A 204 -0.32 -4.02 -7.36
N ARG A 205 -0.22 -5.03 -6.48
CA ARG A 205 -0.13 -6.44 -6.89
C ARG A 205 -1.35 -6.87 -7.69
N GLN A 206 -2.55 -6.52 -7.23
CA GLN A 206 -3.78 -6.83 -7.94
C GLN A 206 -3.80 -6.17 -9.33
N LEU A 207 -3.48 -4.88 -9.42
CA LEU A 207 -3.44 -4.14 -10.68
C LEU A 207 -2.48 -4.76 -11.70
N MET A 208 -1.28 -5.14 -11.26
CA MET A 208 -0.28 -5.75 -12.14
C MET A 208 -0.68 -7.17 -12.57
N ASN A 209 -1.16 -8.00 -11.63
CA ASN A 209 -1.57 -9.39 -11.92
C ASN A 209 -2.79 -9.45 -12.85
N ASP A 210 -3.72 -8.51 -12.68
CA ASP A 210 -4.99 -8.48 -13.41
C ASP A 210 -4.94 -7.59 -14.65
N TYR A 211 -3.80 -6.98 -14.97
CA TYR A 211 -3.67 -5.99 -16.03
C TYR A 211 -4.32 -6.39 -17.37
N GLY A 212 -4.20 -7.67 -17.75
CA GLY A 212 -4.76 -8.19 -19.00
C GLY A 212 -6.29 -8.08 -19.13
N ARG A 213 -7.01 -7.98 -18.00
CA ARG A 213 -8.48 -7.90 -17.92
C ARG A 213 -8.99 -6.54 -17.42
N LEU A 214 -8.10 -5.63 -17.07
CA LEU A 214 -8.45 -4.32 -16.52
C LEU A 214 -8.40 -3.21 -17.59
N PRO A 215 -9.08 -2.08 -17.35
CA PRO A 215 -8.88 -0.86 -18.14
C PRO A 215 -7.41 -0.43 -18.06
N LYS A 216 -6.67 -0.63 -19.15
CA LYS A 216 -5.19 -0.60 -19.14
C LYS A 216 -4.64 0.79 -18.86
N ARG A 217 -5.20 1.83 -19.47
CA ARG A 217 -4.74 3.22 -19.29
C ARG A 217 -4.94 3.69 -17.84
N GLU A 218 -6.10 3.39 -17.27
CA GLU A 218 -6.48 3.69 -15.89
C GLU A 218 -5.59 2.92 -14.91
N THR A 219 -5.30 1.65 -15.21
CA THR A 219 -4.38 0.83 -14.42
C THR A 219 -2.98 1.45 -14.39
N LEU A 220 -2.43 1.81 -15.54
CA LEU A 220 -1.11 2.44 -15.64
C LEU A 220 -1.08 3.82 -14.97
N ALA A 221 -2.13 4.61 -15.12
CA ALA A 221 -2.25 5.91 -14.47
C ALA A 221 -2.27 5.77 -12.94
N LEU A 222 -3.03 4.83 -12.40
CA LEU A 222 -3.10 4.56 -10.97
C LEU A 222 -1.77 4.00 -10.43
N LEU A 223 -1.09 3.12 -11.17
CA LEU A 223 0.27 2.69 -10.84
C LEU A 223 1.26 3.86 -10.86
N GLY A 224 1.06 4.85 -11.72
CA GLY A 224 1.81 6.12 -11.70
C GLY A 224 1.58 6.93 -10.43
N VAL A 225 0.33 7.03 -9.95
CA VAL A 225 0.01 7.64 -8.65
C VAL A 225 0.77 6.90 -7.54
N MET A 226 0.73 5.57 -7.54
CA MET A 226 1.43 4.75 -6.55
C MET A 226 2.96 4.91 -6.64
N ASN A 227 3.52 4.97 -7.84
CA ASN A 227 4.96 5.19 -8.08
C ASN A 227 5.44 6.57 -7.61
N SER A 228 4.54 7.55 -7.55
CA SER A 228 4.84 8.91 -7.07
C SER A 228 4.91 9.02 -5.54
N LEU A 229 4.48 7.99 -4.81
CA LEU A 229 4.51 7.97 -3.34
C LEU A 229 5.95 7.84 -2.83
N ASP A 230 6.21 8.36 -1.63
CA ASP A 230 7.46 8.09 -0.92
C ASP A 230 7.62 6.57 -0.70
N THR A 231 8.83 6.05 -0.90
CA THR A 231 9.24 4.69 -0.57
C THR A 231 8.86 4.25 0.85
N ASN A 232 8.81 5.17 1.82
CA ASN A 232 8.34 4.87 3.18
C ASN A 232 6.84 4.54 3.24
N ALA A 233 6.05 5.05 2.29
CA ALA A 233 4.60 4.85 2.25
C ALA A 233 4.18 3.55 1.50
N ILE A 234 5.00 3.07 0.56
CA ILE A 234 4.67 1.89 -0.27
C ILE A 234 5.60 0.69 -0.10
N GLY A 235 6.76 0.87 0.52
CA GLY A 235 7.81 -0.14 0.62
C GLY A 235 8.69 -0.21 -0.64
N ALA A 236 9.99 -0.42 -0.44
CA ALA A 236 10.97 -0.43 -1.53
C ALA A 236 10.75 -1.55 -2.54
N GLU A 237 10.33 -2.74 -2.09
CA GLU A 237 10.05 -3.87 -2.96
C GLU A 237 8.87 -3.59 -3.91
N THR A 238 7.76 -3.09 -3.37
CA THR A 238 6.56 -2.73 -4.13
C THR A 238 6.88 -1.61 -5.12
N ALA A 239 7.61 -0.58 -4.68
CA ALA A 239 8.07 0.50 -5.56
C ALA A 239 8.87 -0.04 -6.76
N SER A 240 9.80 -0.97 -6.50
CA SER A 240 10.61 -1.61 -7.53
C SER A 240 9.77 -2.45 -8.49
N ARG A 241 8.82 -3.25 -7.97
CA ARG A 241 7.89 -4.04 -8.78
C ARG A 241 7.04 -3.17 -9.70
N ILE A 242 6.49 -2.07 -9.19
CA ILE A 242 5.71 -1.10 -9.98
C ILE A 242 6.58 -0.53 -11.10
N ARG A 243 7.80 -0.06 -10.81
CA ARG A 243 8.70 0.47 -11.84
C ARG A 243 9.04 -0.56 -12.90
N GLY A 244 9.41 -1.77 -12.50
CA GLY A 244 9.71 -2.86 -13.43
C GLY A 244 8.53 -3.18 -14.34
N PHE A 245 7.32 -3.22 -13.79
CA PHE A 245 6.10 -3.42 -14.57
C PHE A 245 5.85 -2.27 -15.55
N LEU A 246 5.99 -1.01 -15.11
CA LEU A 246 5.81 0.15 -15.98
C LEU A 246 6.85 0.19 -17.11
N VAL A 247 8.11 -0.16 -16.84
CA VAL A 247 9.16 -0.30 -17.88
C VAL A 247 8.78 -1.39 -18.89
N ASP A 248 8.34 -2.56 -18.42
CA ASP A 248 7.91 -3.64 -19.30
C ASP A 248 6.70 -3.24 -20.17
N ARG A 249 5.72 -2.51 -19.61
CA ARG A 249 4.58 -1.99 -20.37
C ARG A 249 4.96 -0.88 -21.35
N MET A 250 5.92 -0.03 -21.00
CA MET A 250 6.49 0.97 -21.92
C MET A 250 7.15 0.30 -23.13
N GLN A 251 7.89 -0.79 -22.92
CA GLN A 251 8.65 -1.46 -23.99
C GLN A 251 7.78 -2.39 -24.85
N HIS A 252 6.84 -3.11 -24.22
CA HIS A 252 6.22 -4.29 -24.84
C HIS A 252 4.69 -4.23 -24.96
N ASP A 253 4.00 -3.18 -24.48
CA ASP A 253 2.55 -3.11 -24.70
C ASP A 253 2.23 -2.84 -26.18
N ASN A 254 1.30 -3.62 -26.73
CA ASN A 254 0.91 -3.55 -28.15
C ASN A 254 0.26 -2.21 -28.52
N GLN A 255 -0.34 -1.50 -27.56
CA GLN A 255 -1.04 -0.24 -27.80
C GLN A 255 -0.12 0.94 -27.48
N VAL A 256 0.10 1.80 -28.47
CA VAL A 256 0.89 3.04 -28.32
C VAL A 256 0.39 3.86 -27.12
N ALA A 257 -0.93 3.91 -26.91
CA ALA A 257 -1.54 4.67 -25.81
C ALA A 257 -1.14 4.18 -24.42
N ASN A 258 -0.94 2.86 -24.27
CA ASN A 258 -0.51 2.27 -23.02
C ASN A 258 0.99 2.50 -22.81
N ARG A 259 1.81 2.35 -23.85
CA ARG A 259 3.25 2.67 -23.77
C ARG A 259 3.46 4.13 -23.36
N ARG A 260 2.76 5.05 -24.02
CA ARG A 260 2.73 6.48 -23.68
C ARG A 260 2.34 6.71 -22.21
N GLN A 261 1.27 6.05 -21.74
CA GLN A 261 0.81 6.19 -20.36
C GLN A 261 1.80 5.62 -19.34
N ALA A 262 2.52 4.55 -19.69
CA ALA A 262 3.56 3.98 -18.84
C ALA A 262 4.76 4.94 -18.69
N VAL A 263 5.18 5.64 -19.75
CA VAL A 263 6.21 6.68 -19.66
C VAL A 263 5.77 7.81 -18.71
N LEU A 264 4.52 8.26 -18.83
CA LEU A 264 3.96 9.28 -17.91
C LEU A 264 3.95 8.80 -16.46
N ALA A 265 3.60 7.53 -16.22
CA ALA A 265 3.61 6.93 -14.88
C ALA A 265 5.02 6.80 -14.29
N LEU A 266 6.04 6.56 -15.14
CA LEU A 266 7.45 6.59 -14.74
C LEU A 266 7.93 8.01 -14.44
N ALA A 267 7.52 9.00 -15.24
CA ALA A 267 7.92 10.41 -15.10
C ALA A 267 7.55 11.02 -13.75
N VAL A 268 6.39 10.64 -13.19
CA VAL A 268 5.91 11.15 -11.90
C VAL A 268 6.45 10.38 -10.69
N GLY A 269 7.32 9.38 -10.89
CA GLY A 269 7.89 8.57 -9.82
C GLY A 269 8.74 9.38 -8.83
N SER A 270 8.69 9.00 -7.56
CA SER A 270 9.48 9.63 -6.49
C SER A 270 10.97 9.30 -6.55
N ASN A 271 11.30 8.07 -6.97
CA ASN A 271 12.66 7.55 -7.07
C ASN A 271 12.88 6.88 -8.43
N VAL A 272 13.58 7.56 -9.32
CA VAL A 272 13.99 7.00 -10.62
C VAL A 272 15.41 6.48 -10.50
N ASP A 273 15.57 5.17 -10.62
CA ASP A 273 16.88 4.50 -10.63
C ASP A 273 17.52 4.54 -12.03
N GLN A 274 18.83 4.24 -12.07
CA GLN A 274 19.63 4.24 -13.30
C GLN A 274 19.07 3.26 -14.36
N ALA A 275 18.52 2.12 -13.92
CA ALA A 275 17.92 1.14 -14.83
C ALA A 275 16.68 1.71 -15.53
N THR A 276 15.79 2.35 -14.77
CA THR A 276 14.61 3.05 -15.32
C THR A 276 15.03 4.17 -16.26
N ALA A 277 16.01 4.99 -15.87
CA ALA A 277 16.51 6.08 -16.70
C ALA A 277 17.13 5.58 -18.02
N SER A 278 17.90 4.49 -17.98
CA SER A 278 18.43 3.86 -19.18
C SER A 278 17.31 3.34 -20.07
N ALA A 279 16.33 2.62 -19.51
CA ALA A 279 15.23 2.05 -20.28
C ALA A 279 14.39 3.13 -20.99
N VAL A 280 14.11 4.26 -20.33
CA VAL A 280 13.41 5.40 -20.95
C VAL A 280 14.27 6.02 -22.06
N THR A 281 15.59 6.10 -21.86
CA THR A 281 16.53 6.59 -22.89
C THR A 281 16.58 5.65 -24.10
N ASP A 282 16.58 4.33 -23.88
CA ASP A 282 16.54 3.32 -24.95
C ASP A 282 15.23 3.38 -25.73
N PHE A 283 14.11 3.53 -25.03
CA PHE A 283 12.80 3.72 -25.65
C PHE A 283 12.77 4.99 -26.51
N TYR A 284 13.35 6.09 -26.00
CA TYR A 284 13.46 7.34 -26.75
C TYR A 284 14.34 7.22 -28.00
N ALA A 285 15.43 6.46 -27.92
CA ALA A 285 16.36 6.26 -29.03
C ALA A 285 15.81 5.36 -30.14
N THR A 286 14.87 4.46 -29.80
CA THR A 286 14.37 3.42 -30.72
C THR A 286 12.98 3.72 -31.29
N SER A 287 12.20 4.55 -30.63
CA SER A 287 10.85 4.92 -31.10
C SER A 287 10.88 6.09 -32.09
N GLU A 288 10.31 5.88 -33.28
CA GLU A 288 10.08 6.93 -34.27
C GLU A 288 8.75 7.68 -34.09
N ASN A 289 7.88 7.23 -33.17
CA ASN A 289 6.55 7.80 -32.98
C ASN A 289 6.58 8.98 -32.01
N LEU A 290 6.46 10.20 -32.52
CA LEU A 290 6.48 11.43 -31.72
C LEU A 290 5.41 11.47 -30.62
N TRP A 291 4.27 10.79 -30.84
CA TRP A 291 3.23 10.73 -29.83
C TRP A 291 3.59 9.83 -28.64
N GLU A 292 4.44 8.82 -28.79
CA GLU A 292 4.91 8.02 -27.65
C GLU A 292 6.21 8.55 -27.03
N THR A 293 7.01 9.31 -27.80
CA THR A 293 8.24 9.93 -27.29
C THR A 293 8.02 11.30 -26.65
N PHE A 294 6.89 11.97 -26.91
CA PHE A 294 6.56 13.24 -26.25
C PHE A 294 6.64 13.18 -24.70
N PRO A 295 6.09 12.16 -24.01
CA PRO A 295 6.23 12.05 -22.56
C PRO A 295 7.65 11.77 -22.07
N VAL A 296 8.58 11.34 -22.93
CA VAL A 296 9.99 11.19 -22.55
C VAL A 296 10.59 12.56 -22.24
N GLN A 297 10.19 13.61 -22.97
CA GLN A 297 10.57 14.98 -22.62
C GLN A 297 10.15 15.31 -21.18
N GLN A 298 8.91 14.97 -20.82
CA GLN A 298 8.34 15.25 -19.51
C GLN A 298 9.00 14.42 -18.40
N PHE A 299 9.40 13.18 -18.70
CA PHE A 299 10.23 12.37 -17.80
C PHE A 299 11.53 13.09 -17.44
N PHE A 300 12.27 13.57 -18.44
CA PHE A 300 13.54 14.26 -18.18
C PHE A 300 13.35 15.62 -17.52
N GLU A 301 12.32 16.36 -17.90
CA GLU A 301 11.96 17.63 -17.25
C GLU A 301 11.80 17.45 -15.73
N TYR A 302 11.12 16.40 -15.29
CA TYR A 302 10.88 16.17 -13.86
C TYR A 302 12.09 15.55 -13.17
N GLN A 303 12.77 14.62 -13.85
CA GLN A 303 13.76 13.78 -13.20
C GLN A 303 15.19 14.30 -13.35
N ALA A 304 15.44 15.35 -14.15
CA ALA A 304 16.78 15.87 -14.40
C ALA A 304 17.59 16.10 -13.11
N ALA A 305 17.01 16.78 -12.11
CA ALA A 305 17.67 17.00 -10.82
C ALA A 305 18.06 15.69 -10.11
N ASN A 306 17.17 14.68 -10.14
CA ASN A 306 17.41 13.37 -9.55
C ASN A 306 18.46 12.56 -10.32
N LEU A 307 18.58 12.78 -11.64
CA LEU A 307 19.50 12.07 -12.52
C LEU A 307 20.93 12.61 -12.45
N ARG A 308 21.12 13.92 -12.26
CA ARG A 308 22.45 14.56 -12.22
C ARG A 308 23.38 13.97 -11.15
N GLY A 309 22.81 13.50 -10.04
CA GLY A 309 23.57 12.87 -8.96
C GLY A 309 23.91 11.39 -9.18
N GLN A 310 23.46 10.78 -10.29
CA GLN A 310 23.58 9.33 -10.50
C GLN A 310 24.85 8.97 -11.28
N VAL A 311 25.39 7.79 -10.96
CA VAL A 311 26.46 7.17 -11.75
C VAL A 311 25.97 6.97 -13.19
N GLY A 312 26.80 7.35 -14.16
CA GLY A 312 26.47 7.23 -15.59
C GLY A 312 25.66 8.39 -16.17
N PHE A 313 25.41 9.47 -15.41
CA PHE A 313 24.71 10.66 -15.90
C PHE A 313 25.30 11.21 -17.22
N SER A 314 26.62 11.38 -17.30
CA SER A 314 27.28 11.87 -18.51
C SER A 314 27.05 10.97 -19.73
N SER A 315 27.02 9.65 -19.54
CA SER A 315 26.72 8.70 -20.61
C SER A 315 25.26 8.79 -21.05
N LEU A 316 24.34 8.99 -20.11
CA LEU A 316 22.93 9.24 -20.42
C LEU A 316 22.76 10.51 -21.27
N VAL A 317 23.41 11.62 -20.89
CA VAL A 317 23.36 12.89 -21.64
C VAL A 317 23.89 12.71 -23.07
N GLN A 318 25.01 12.00 -23.23
CA GLN A 318 25.58 11.69 -24.54
C GLN A 318 24.62 10.88 -25.41
N ARG A 319 24.00 9.84 -24.85
CA ARG A 319 23.01 9.00 -25.56
C ARG A 319 21.81 9.81 -26.01
N VAL A 320 21.25 10.65 -25.13
CA VAL A 320 20.15 11.58 -25.49
C VAL A 320 20.56 12.49 -26.64
N GLY A 321 21.78 13.04 -26.62
CA GLY A 321 22.30 13.93 -27.67
C GLY A 321 22.43 13.29 -29.05
N GLN A 322 22.47 11.96 -29.13
CA GLN A 322 22.54 11.21 -30.39
C GLN A 322 21.17 10.87 -30.98
N VAL A 323 20.08 11.06 -30.23
CA VAL A 323 18.73 10.72 -30.70
C VAL A 323 18.23 11.77 -31.70
N ASN A 324 17.84 11.32 -32.90
CA ASN A 324 17.23 12.17 -33.91
C ASN A 324 15.75 12.42 -33.60
N SER A 325 15.46 13.44 -32.78
CA SER A 325 14.09 13.76 -32.35
C SER A 325 13.92 15.26 -32.09
N LEU A 326 12.70 15.76 -32.34
CA LEU A 326 12.31 17.15 -32.08
C LEU A 326 12.39 17.54 -30.60
N TYR A 327 12.40 16.57 -29.69
CA TYR A 327 12.46 16.80 -28.24
C TYR A 327 13.89 16.83 -27.68
N ARG A 328 14.90 16.50 -28.50
CA ARG A 328 16.29 16.33 -28.05
C ARG A 328 16.81 17.58 -27.34
N ASP A 329 16.68 18.74 -27.98
CA ASP A 329 17.29 19.98 -27.48
C ASP A 329 16.60 20.45 -26.20
N ASN A 330 15.29 20.25 -26.07
CA ASN A 330 14.56 20.49 -24.81
C ASN A 330 15.07 19.57 -23.69
N ILE A 331 15.22 18.27 -23.96
CA ILE A 331 15.69 17.30 -22.98
C ILE A 331 17.12 17.65 -22.51
N LEU A 332 18.02 17.95 -23.45
CA LEU A 332 19.38 18.39 -23.11
C LEU A 332 19.36 19.68 -22.28
N GLY A 333 18.45 20.61 -22.60
CA GLY A 333 18.20 21.81 -21.81
C GLY A 333 17.87 21.48 -20.35
N TYR A 334 16.94 20.55 -20.09
CA TYR A 334 16.62 20.13 -18.73
C TYR A 334 17.81 19.45 -18.03
N LEU A 335 18.55 18.60 -18.73
CA LEU A 335 19.66 17.85 -18.13
C LEU A 335 20.84 18.77 -17.75
N ASN A 336 21.09 19.83 -18.50
CA ASN A 336 22.24 20.73 -18.34
C ASN A 336 22.00 21.96 -17.44
N GLN A 337 20.77 22.19 -16.96
CA GLN A 337 20.44 23.23 -15.97
C GLN A 337 21.05 22.93 -14.59
#